data_AF-A0A7X9QHA7-F1
#
_entry.id   AF-A0A7X9QHA7-F1
#
_cell.length_a   1.000
_cell.length_b   1.000
_cell.length_c   1.000
_cell.angle_alpha   90.00
_cell.angle_beta   90.00
_cell.angle_gamma   90.00
#
_symmetry.space_group_name_H-M   'P 1'
#
loop_
_entity.id
_entity.type
_entity.pdbx_description
1 polymer ?
#
loop_
_entity_poly.entity_id
_entity_poly.type
_entity_poly.pdbx_seq_one_letter_code
_entity_poly.pdbx_strand_id
1 'polypeptide(L)'
;MSLESDFFKKKRVKFETLLPYGFSKEGEEYVYKESFMNGDFEAYIEISKSGKVSGRVIDTDIGDDYLALRAEHQTGSFVGQVRQAYAEILSRIAGGCFETLPFIKNQTNRLAQYISDQYGDLYDHPFAKYPAFSSYRRPANHKWYALIMTIARAKLDLGKEDWEKEALEQEVEVINLKVNPADLPQLLSIPGIYPSYHMNKKSWISLVLDEKVSDDILFSLLDNSRALVSGNSLGNPAGPDFWIIPANLKYYDIDAEFAAHKINIWPQKASIQTGDYLFVYITAPTRALRYACRVLESGLQQPHAKRKQMKLELLKKYDDSDFPIDRLKAHGVTNIRGPRRMTASLIEDIKPSLKDS
;
A
#
# COMPACT_ATOMS: atom_id res chain seq x y z
N MET A 1 10.20 10.09 -25.36
CA MET A 1 10.39 8.62 -25.36
C MET A 1 10.02 8.11 -26.74
N SER A 2 10.55 6.96 -27.18
CA SER A 2 10.13 6.38 -28.48
C SER A 2 8.79 5.65 -28.34
N LEU A 3 8.09 5.46 -29.46
CA LEU A 3 6.83 4.70 -29.51
C LEU A 3 6.97 3.31 -28.88
N GLU A 4 8.08 2.62 -29.17
CA GLU A 4 8.39 1.29 -28.66
C GLU A 4 8.66 1.31 -27.16
N SER A 5 9.46 2.28 -26.71
CA SER A 5 9.76 2.45 -25.28
C SER A 5 8.49 2.67 -24.45
N ASP A 6 7.52 3.44 -24.97
CA ASP A 6 6.24 3.66 -24.29
C ASP A 6 5.34 2.42 -24.38
N PHE A 7 5.32 1.74 -25.53
CA PHE A 7 4.51 0.53 -25.74
C PHE A 7 4.96 -0.67 -24.87
N PHE A 8 6.26 -0.82 -24.63
CA PHE A 8 6.85 -1.92 -23.86
C PHE A 8 7.21 -1.55 -22.41
N LYS A 9 6.86 -0.36 -21.94
CA LYS A 9 7.28 0.20 -20.64
C LYS A 9 7.02 -0.69 -19.40
N LYS A 10 6.00 -1.55 -19.44
CA LYS A 10 5.63 -2.50 -18.38
C LYS A 10 5.66 -3.96 -18.86
N LYS A 11 6.53 -4.26 -19.82
CA LYS A 11 6.62 -5.59 -20.43
C LYS A 11 8.04 -6.11 -20.29
N ARG A 12 8.17 -7.40 -19.97
CA ARG A 12 9.46 -8.10 -19.93
C ARG A 12 9.52 -9.12 -21.05
N VAL A 13 10.67 -9.14 -21.73
CA VAL A 13 10.93 -10.07 -22.83
C VAL A 13 11.09 -11.48 -22.27
N LYS A 14 10.45 -12.46 -22.92
CA LYS A 14 10.67 -13.88 -22.73
C LYS A 14 11.63 -14.37 -23.82
N PHE A 15 12.94 -14.29 -23.58
CA PHE A 15 13.96 -14.53 -24.60
C PHE A 15 13.84 -15.88 -25.31
N GLU A 16 13.39 -16.91 -24.59
CA GLU A 16 13.13 -18.26 -25.09
C GLU A 16 12.04 -18.31 -26.18
N THR A 17 11.18 -17.29 -26.27
CA THR A 17 10.09 -17.22 -27.25
C THR A 17 10.45 -16.44 -28.51
N LEU A 18 11.56 -15.69 -28.52
CA LEU A 18 11.93 -14.82 -29.64
C LEU A 18 12.21 -15.61 -30.93
N LEU A 19 13.10 -16.61 -30.88
CA LEU A 19 13.44 -17.41 -32.05
C LEU A 19 12.23 -18.21 -32.57
N PRO A 20 11.44 -18.91 -31.73
CA PRO A 20 10.21 -19.59 -32.18
C PRO A 20 9.16 -18.64 -32.77
N TYR A 21 9.10 -17.39 -32.33
CA TYR A 21 8.14 -16.41 -32.85
C TYR A 21 8.54 -15.88 -34.25
N GLY A 22 9.83 -15.92 -34.59
CA GLY A 22 10.35 -15.48 -35.90
C GLY A 22 11.43 -14.41 -35.84
N PHE A 23 11.98 -14.10 -34.67
CA PHE A 23 13.19 -13.27 -34.59
C PHE A 23 14.42 -14.04 -35.09
N SER A 24 15.31 -13.35 -35.79
CA SER A 24 16.68 -13.80 -36.06
C SER A 24 17.62 -13.27 -34.96
N LYS A 25 18.69 -14.02 -34.66
CA LYS A 25 19.77 -13.52 -33.79
C LYS A 25 20.87 -12.92 -34.67
N GLU A 26 21.11 -11.63 -34.52
CA GLU A 26 22.13 -10.88 -35.26
C GLU A 26 23.13 -10.30 -34.25
N GLY A 27 24.27 -10.97 -34.09
CA GLY A 27 25.24 -10.62 -33.05
C GLY A 27 24.70 -10.81 -31.62
N GLU A 28 24.65 -9.72 -30.85
CA GLU A 28 24.10 -9.69 -29.48
C GLU A 28 22.60 -9.33 -29.42
N GLU A 29 21.97 -9.08 -30.56
CA GLU A 29 20.59 -8.58 -30.64
C GLU A 29 19.67 -9.57 -31.35
N TYR A 30 18.36 -9.40 -31.12
CA TYR A 30 17.31 -10.14 -31.82
C TYR A 30 16.58 -9.19 -32.75
N VAL A 31 16.48 -9.57 -34.02
CA VAL A 31 15.87 -8.76 -35.08
C VAL A 31 14.60 -9.43 -35.59
N TYR A 32 13.55 -8.66 -35.76
CA TYR A 32 12.31 -9.09 -36.42
C TYR A 32 11.96 -8.12 -37.54
N LYS A 33 11.64 -8.68 -38.71
CA LYS A 33 11.23 -7.92 -39.88
C LYS A 33 9.87 -8.39 -40.34
N GLU A 34 8.97 -7.45 -40.60
CA GLU A 34 7.66 -7.75 -41.16
C GLU A 34 7.22 -6.66 -42.13
N SER A 35 6.89 -7.07 -43.35
CA SER A 35 6.26 -6.19 -44.33
C SER A 35 4.78 -6.03 -44.03
N PHE A 36 4.26 -4.81 -44.14
CA PHE A 36 2.87 -4.47 -43.86
C PHE A 36 2.34 -3.42 -44.85
N MET A 37 1.03 -3.16 -44.82
CA MET A 37 0.34 -2.32 -45.81
C MET A 37 0.65 -2.71 -47.26
N ASN A 38 0.40 -3.99 -47.59
CA ASN A 38 0.59 -4.56 -48.94
C ASN A 38 2.02 -4.50 -49.50
N GLY A 39 3.03 -4.27 -48.68
CA GLY A 39 4.41 -4.20 -49.14
C GLY A 39 5.04 -2.83 -48.92
N ASP A 40 4.23 -1.76 -48.84
CA ASP A 40 4.66 -0.36 -48.84
C ASP A 40 5.61 -0.02 -47.68
N PHE A 41 5.53 -0.77 -46.58
CA PHE A 41 6.37 -0.56 -45.41
C PHE A 41 6.95 -1.86 -44.86
N GLU A 42 8.14 -1.76 -44.28
CA GLU A 42 8.77 -2.81 -43.47
C GLU A 42 8.98 -2.33 -42.04
N ALA A 43 8.46 -3.08 -41.07
CA ALA A 43 8.74 -2.88 -39.67
C ALA A 43 10.01 -3.66 -39.30
N TYR A 44 11.02 -2.97 -38.79
CA TYR A 44 12.28 -3.52 -38.33
C TYR A 44 12.39 -3.32 -36.83
N ILE A 45 12.30 -4.39 -36.04
CA ILE A 45 12.30 -4.37 -34.58
C ILE A 45 13.55 -5.06 -34.04
N GLU A 46 14.24 -4.41 -33.12
CA GLU A 46 15.42 -4.92 -32.43
C GLU A 46 15.14 -5.07 -30.94
N ILE A 47 15.63 -6.16 -30.36
CA ILE A 47 15.62 -6.39 -28.92
C ILE A 47 17.05 -6.66 -28.46
N SER A 48 17.55 -5.78 -27.60
CA SER A 48 18.89 -5.92 -27.02
C SER A 48 18.96 -7.08 -26.02
N LYS A 49 20.17 -7.49 -25.65
CA LYS A 49 20.41 -8.45 -24.53
C LYS A 49 19.83 -8.00 -23.18
N SER A 50 19.64 -6.69 -22.99
CA SER A 50 19.00 -6.13 -21.78
C SER A 50 17.47 -6.07 -21.89
N GLY A 51 16.90 -6.51 -23.00
CA GLY A 51 15.47 -6.52 -23.28
C GLY A 51 14.91 -5.16 -23.71
N LYS A 52 15.77 -4.20 -24.08
CA LYS A 52 15.34 -2.91 -24.61
C LYS A 52 14.89 -3.09 -26.05
N VAL A 53 13.70 -2.58 -26.36
CA VAL A 53 13.12 -2.62 -27.71
C VAL A 53 13.42 -1.31 -28.44
N SER A 54 13.99 -1.41 -29.63
CA SER A 54 14.05 -0.34 -30.64
C SER A 54 13.31 -0.79 -31.89
N GLY A 55 12.79 0.17 -32.66
CA GLY A 55 12.08 -0.15 -33.88
C GLY A 55 12.17 0.98 -34.90
N ARG A 56 12.14 0.60 -36.16
CA ARG A 56 12.15 1.47 -37.34
C ARG A 56 11.04 1.00 -38.28
N VAL A 57 10.45 1.94 -38.99
CA VAL A 57 9.52 1.66 -40.09
C VAL A 57 10.18 2.24 -41.33
N ILE A 58 10.39 1.40 -42.34
CA ILE A 58 11.08 1.73 -43.58
C ILE A 58 10.02 1.79 -44.68
N ASP A 59 10.04 2.87 -45.46
CA ASP A 59 9.26 2.99 -46.70
C ASP A 59 9.99 2.21 -47.79
N THR A 60 9.34 1.20 -48.39
CA THR A 60 10.02 0.28 -49.30
C THR A 60 10.29 0.88 -50.68
N ASP A 61 9.56 1.92 -51.07
CA ASP A 61 9.76 2.59 -52.36
C ASP A 61 11.01 3.45 -52.33
N ILE A 62 11.25 4.11 -51.19
CA ILE A 62 12.39 5.03 -50.99
C ILE A 62 13.59 4.28 -50.37
N GLY A 63 13.34 3.25 -49.57
CA GLY A 63 14.35 2.53 -48.80
C GLY A 63 14.81 3.27 -47.53
N ASP A 64 14.07 4.28 -47.09
CA ASP A 64 14.42 5.18 -45.98
C ASP A 64 13.43 5.09 -44.81
N ASP A 65 13.87 5.55 -43.64
CA ASP A 65 13.03 5.61 -42.44
C ASP A 65 11.82 6.53 -42.64
N TYR A 66 10.63 5.98 -42.42
CA TYR A 66 9.38 6.71 -42.47
C TYR A 66 9.15 7.58 -41.22
N LEU A 67 9.95 8.63 -41.02
CA LEU A 67 9.95 9.44 -39.78
C LEU A 67 8.61 10.12 -39.45
N ALA A 68 7.70 10.25 -40.43
CA ALA A 68 6.38 10.84 -40.22
C ALA A 68 5.57 10.11 -39.13
N LEU A 69 5.78 8.80 -38.92
CA LEU A 69 5.10 8.08 -37.84
C LEU A 69 5.48 8.59 -36.44
N ARG A 70 6.60 9.31 -36.30
CA ARG A 70 7.13 9.79 -35.01
C ARG A 70 6.72 11.22 -34.68
N ALA A 71 6.05 11.93 -35.58
CA ALA A 71 5.58 13.29 -35.32
C ALA A 71 4.52 13.31 -34.20
N GLU A 72 4.66 14.22 -33.23
CA GLU A 72 3.72 14.36 -32.10
C GLU A 72 2.32 14.80 -32.55
N HIS A 73 2.24 15.61 -33.61
CA HIS A 73 0.98 16.07 -34.18
C HIS A 73 0.61 15.22 -35.39
N GLN A 74 -0.59 14.62 -35.36
CA GLN A 74 -1.12 13.84 -36.48
C GLN A 74 -1.49 14.76 -37.64
N THR A 75 -0.68 14.75 -38.68
CA THR A 75 -0.97 15.42 -39.95
C THR A 75 -1.34 14.37 -41.00
N GLY A 76 -2.62 13.99 -41.05
CA GLY A 76 -3.21 13.19 -42.15
C GLY A 76 -3.69 11.79 -41.75
N SER A 77 -4.75 11.32 -42.43
CA SER A 77 -5.36 9.99 -42.19
C SER A 77 -4.40 8.83 -42.48
N PHE A 78 -3.50 8.99 -43.45
CA PHE A 78 -2.54 7.96 -43.85
C PHE A 78 -1.49 7.67 -42.78
N VAL A 79 -0.86 8.70 -42.18
CA VAL A 79 0.10 8.52 -41.08
C VAL A 79 -0.56 7.79 -39.89
N GLY A 80 -1.84 8.08 -39.64
CA GLY A 80 -2.64 7.37 -38.63
C GLY A 80 -2.79 5.87 -38.94
N GLN A 81 -3.05 5.50 -40.19
CA GLN A 81 -3.14 4.10 -40.63
C GLN A 81 -1.80 3.37 -40.48
N VAL A 82 -0.70 3.99 -40.90
CA VAL A 82 0.66 3.42 -40.75
C VAL A 82 0.98 3.20 -39.28
N ARG A 83 0.70 4.18 -38.41
CA ARG A 83 0.93 4.07 -36.97
C ARG A 83 0.06 2.97 -36.33
N GLN A 84 -1.19 2.84 -36.75
CA GLN A 84 -2.08 1.78 -36.27
C GLN A 84 -1.55 0.40 -36.67
N ALA A 85 -1.23 0.20 -37.95
CA ALA A 85 -0.72 -1.07 -38.44
C ALA A 85 0.61 -1.45 -37.76
N TYR A 86 1.51 -0.49 -37.55
CA TYR A 86 2.73 -0.73 -36.77
C TYR A 86 2.43 -1.10 -35.31
N ALA A 87 1.46 -0.42 -34.66
CA ALA A 87 1.05 -0.78 -33.29
C ALA A 87 0.43 -2.19 -33.20
N GLU A 88 -0.24 -2.67 -34.24
CA GLU A 88 -0.75 -4.05 -34.33
C GLU A 88 0.40 -5.07 -34.39
N ILE A 89 1.47 -4.78 -35.14
CA ILE A 89 2.71 -5.58 -35.15
C ILE A 89 3.31 -5.63 -33.74
N LEU A 90 3.51 -4.48 -33.09
CA LEU A 90 4.04 -4.42 -31.73
C LEU A 90 3.14 -5.18 -30.73
N SER A 91 1.82 -5.15 -30.93
CA SER A 91 0.85 -5.88 -30.10
C SER A 91 0.95 -7.38 -30.25
N ARG A 92 1.11 -7.90 -31.48
CA ARG A 92 1.35 -9.32 -31.72
C ARG A 92 2.67 -9.78 -31.10
N ILE A 93 3.74 -9.00 -31.29
CA ILE A 93 5.05 -9.26 -30.68
C ILE A 93 4.92 -9.28 -29.15
N ALA A 94 4.24 -8.31 -28.55
CA ALA A 94 4.00 -8.30 -27.12
C ALA A 94 3.22 -9.54 -26.63
N GLY A 95 2.18 -9.95 -27.35
CA GLY A 95 1.39 -11.13 -27.00
C GLY A 95 2.16 -12.45 -27.08
N GLY A 96 3.05 -12.60 -28.07
CA GLY A 96 3.89 -13.79 -28.22
C GLY A 96 5.10 -13.79 -27.29
N CYS A 97 5.82 -12.66 -27.27
CA CYS A 97 7.20 -12.60 -26.78
C CYS A 97 7.39 -11.93 -25.43
N PHE A 98 6.34 -11.34 -24.85
CA PHE A 98 6.47 -10.59 -23.61
C PHE A 98 5.50 -11.09 -22.54
N GLU A 99 5.82 -10.78 -21.29
CA GLU A 99 4.90 -10.84 -20.17
C GLU A 99 4.64 -9.43 -19.64
N THR A 100 3.45 -9.19 -19.12
CA THR A 100 3.08 -7.92 -18.51
C THR A 100 3.51 -7.90 -17.05
N LEU A 101 4.21 -6.84 -16.66
CA LEU A 101 4.65 -6.61 -15.30
C LEU A 101 3.80 -5.51 -14.62
N PRO A 102 3.60 -5.58 -13.30
CA PRO A 102 2.83 -4.57 -12.57
C PRO A 102 3.52 -3.19 -12.57
N PHE A 103 4.86 -3.17 -12.52
CA PHE A 103 5.67 -1.97 -12.40
C PHE A 103 6.67 -1.82 -13.54
N ILE A 104 7.28 -0.64 -13.67
CA ILE A 104 8.20 -0.31 -14.75
C ILE A 104 9.63 -0.78 -14.42
N LYS A 105 10.09 -0.61 -13.18
CA LYS A 105 11.46 -0.96 -12.80
C LYS A 105 11.57 -2.43 -12.42
N ASN A 106 12.70 -3.04 -12.78
CA ASN A 106 13.00 -4.43 -12.44
C ASN A 106 13.01 -4.65 -10.92
N GLN A 107 13.68 -3.77 -10.17
CA GLN A 107 13.69 -3.80 -8.71
C GLN A 107 12.27 -3.78 -8.10
N THR A 108 11.38 -2.92 -8.60
CA THR A 108 9.99 -2.87 -8.14
C THR A 108 9.23 -4.17 -8.39
N ASN A 109 9.48 -4.82 -9.54
CA ASN A 109 8.86 -6.10 -9.85
C ASN A 109 9.44 -7.25 -9.02
N ARG A 110 10.75 -7.25 -8.70
CA ARG A 110 11.35 -8.21 -7.76
C ARG A 110 10.79 -8.03 -6.36
N LEU A 111 10.59 -6.79 -5.91
CA LEU A 111 9.91 -6.48 -4.65
C LEU A 111 8.46 -6.99 -4.63
N ALA A 112 7.71 -6.78 -5.71
CA ALA A 112 6.33 -7.27 -5.82
C ALA A 112 6.27 -8.80 -5.76
N GLN A 113 7.19 -9.48 -6.46
CA GLN A 113 7.32 -10.93 -6.41
C GLN A 113 7.67 -11.40 -4.99
N TYR A 114 8.63 -10.74 -4.33
CA TYR A 114 8.99 -11.03 -2.95
C TYR A 114 7.80 -10.92 -2.00
N ILE A 115 7.00 -9.84 -2.10
CA ILE A 115 5.79 -9.67 -1.29
C ILE A 115 4.77 -10.80 -1.55
N SER A 116 4.57 -11.15 -2.82
CA SER A 116 3.68 -12.24 -3.22
C SER A 116 4.13 -13.57 -2.63
N ASP A 117 5.41 -13.91 -2.76
CA ASP A 117 5.97 -15.20 -2.33
C ASP A 117 6.03 -15.32 -0.80
N GLN A 118 6.42 -14.26 -0.09
CA GLN A 118 6.57 -14.28 1.36
C GLN A 118 5.25 -14.12 2.10
N TYR A 119 4.33 -13.33 1.56
CA TYR A 119 3.15 -12.87 2.31
C TYR A 119 1.81 -13.12 1.60
N GLY A 120 1.80 -13.29 0.27
CA GLY A 120 0.58 -13.33 -0.52
C GLY A 120 -0.25 -12.05 -0.44
N ASP A 121 0.36 -10.93 -0.01
CA ASP A 121 -0.33 -9.65 0.11
C ASP A 121 -0.54 -9.06 -1.29
N LEU A 122 -1.78 -8.70 -1.62
CA LEU A 122 -2.12 -8.01 -2.87
C LEU A 122 -1.94 -6.49 -2.73
N TYR A 123 -1.61 -5.82 -3.83
CA TYR A 123 -1.63 -4.36 -3.90
C TYR A 123 -2.99 -3.83 -4.38
N ASP A 124 -3.31 -2.60 -3.99
CA ASP A 124 -4.45 -1.82 -4.49
C ASP A 124 -3.99 -0.49 -5.11
N HIS A 125 -4.89 0.21 -5.79
CA HIS A 125 -4.67 1.56 -6.34
C HIS A 125 -5.53 2.57 -5.57
N PRO A 126 -5.03 3.12 -4.44
CA PRO A 126 -5.87 3.88 -3.53
C PRO A 126 -6.29 5.26 -4.05
N PHE A 127 -5.68 5.75 -5.14
CA PHE A 127 -5.87 7.10 -5.65
C PHE A 127 -6.38 7.09 -7.10
N ALA A 128 -7.65 7.41 -7.31
CA ALA A 128 -8.24 7.45 -8.66
C ALA A 128 -7.51 8.41 -9.62
N LYS A 129 -7.00 9.55 -9.11
CA LYS A 129 -6.22 10.52 -9.90
C LYS A 129 -4.81 10.02 -10.25
N TYR A 130 -4.28 9.06 -9.51
CA TYR A 130 -2.92 8.54 -9.67
C TYR A 130 -2.96 7.02 -9.78
N PRO A 131 -3.47 6.46 -10.89
CA PRO A 131 -3.63 5.02 -11.06
C PRO A 131 -2.30 4.25 -11.10
N ALA A 132 -1.18 4.94 -11.34
CA ALA A 132 0.15 4.34 -11.24
C ALA A 132 0.59 4.09 -9.77
N PHE A 133 -0.05 4.74 -8.80
CA PHE A 133 0.32 4.59 -7.39
C PHE A 133 -0.31 3.31 -6.86
N SER A 134 0.49 2.50 -6.19
CA SER A 134 0.09 1.19 -5.70
C SER A 134 0.43 1.07 -4.23
N SER A 135 -0.48 0.55 -3.41
CA SER A 135 -0.21 0.39 -1.98
C SER A 135 -0.34 -1.06 -1.55
N TYR A 136 0.52 -1.47 -0.62
CA TYR A 136 0.37 -2.74 0.07
C TYR A 136 -0.09 -2.49 1.50
N ARG A 137 -1.09 -3.27 1.89
CA ARG A 137 -1.70 -3.22 3.21
C ARG A 137 -1.58 -4.58 3.87
N ARG A 138 -1.45 -4.61 5.20
CA ARG A 138 -1.66 -5.88 5.91
C ARG A 138 -3.11 -6.31 5.78
N PRO A 139 -3.41 -7.55 5.36
CA PRO A 139 -4.79 -8.04 5.26
C PRO A 139 -5.54 -7.94 6.60
N ALA A 140 -4.86 -8.25 7.71
CA ALA A 140 -5.47 -8.32 9.04
C ALA A 140 -5.98 -6.97 9.59
N ASN A 141 -5.40 -5.84 9.18
CA ASN A 141 -5.74 -4.53 9.76
C ASN A 141 -5.83 -3.38 8.75
N HIS A 142 -5.66 -3.68 7.46
CA HIS A 142 -5.70 -2.76 6.33
C HIS A 142 -4.77 -1.54 6.45
N LYS A 143 -3.77 -1.59 7.34
CA LYS A 143 -2.76 -0.53 7.47
C LYS A 143 -1.73 -0.66 6.34
N TRP A 144 -1.39 0.49 5.76
CA TRP A 144 -0.28 0.62 4.82
C TRP A 144 1.04 0.25 5.46
N TYR A 145 1.82 -0.58 4.78
CA TYR A 145 3.25 -0.76 5.03
C TYR A 145 4.12 -0.39 3.84
N ALA A 146 3.56 -0.34 2.64
CA ALA A 146 4.26 0.14 1.46
C ALA A 146 3.33 0.97 0.59
N LEU A 147 3.87 2.05 0.02
CA LEU A 147 3.21 2.85 -1.01
C LEU A 147 4.21 3.15 -2.11
N ILE A 148 4.01 2.55 -3.28
CA ILE A 148 4.81 2.75 -4.48
C ILE A 148 4.18 3.87 -5.29
N MET A 149 5.00 4.83 -5.71
CA MET A 149 4.59 6.02 -6.46
C MET A 149 5.53 6.24 -7.63
N THR A 150 5.02 6.80 -8.71
CA THR A 150 5.83 7.30 -9.83
C THR A 150 5.80 8.83 -9.79
N ILE A 151 6.93 9.46 -9.51
CA ILE A 151 7.04 10.91 -9.33
C ILE A 151 8.30 11.47 -9.99
N ALA A 152 8.25 12.70 -10.49
CA ALA A 152 9.46 13.45 -10.83
C ALA A 152 10.45 13.50 -9.65
N ARG A 153 11.73 13.22 -9.90
CA ARG A 153 12.80 13.17 -8.88
C ARG A 153 12.88 14.46 -8.05
N ALA A 154 12.65 15.61 -8.68
CA ALA A 154 12.63 16.93 -8.02
C ALA A 154 11.60 17.08 -6.88
N LYS A 155 10.63 16.17 -6.76
CA LYS A 155 9.65 16.17 -5.66
C LYS A 155 10.20 15.60 -4.36
N LEU A 156 11.32 14.88 -4.42
CA LEU A 156 12.01 14.36 -3.25
C LEU A 156 12.81 15.47 -2.56
N ASP A 157 13.07 15.27 -1.27
CA ASP A 157 13.92 16.14 -0.48
C ASP A 157 15.38 15.73 -0.71
N LEU A 158 15.97 16.21 -1.82
CA LEU A 158 17.29 15.79 -2.31
C LEU A 158 18.46 16.35 -1.48
N GLY A 159 18.20 17.18 -0.47
CA GLY A 159 19.22 17.73 0.40
C GLY A 159 20.28 18.53 -0.35
N LYS A 160 21.53 18.04 -0.35
CA LYS A 160 22.69 18.64 -1.03
C LYS A 160 23.12 17.89 -2.29
N GLU A 161 22.30 16.96 -2.78
CA GLU A 161 22.61 16.25 -4.02
C GLU A 161 22.42 17.18 -5.22
N ASP A 162 23.47 17.31 -6.04
CA ASP A 162 23.41 18.02 -7.31
C ASP A 162 22.98 17.06 -8.43
N TRP A 163 21.96 17.46 -9.18
CA TRP A 163 21.39 16.70 -10.28
C TRP A 163 21.22 17.61 -11.49
N GLU A 164 21.55 17.10 -12.67
CA GLU A 164 21.23 17.76 -13.93
C GLU A 164 19.72 17.97 -14.07
N LYS A 165 19.32 19.02 -14.79
CA LYS A 165 17.91 19.40 -14.94
C LYS A 165 17.05 18.26 -15.48
N GLU A 166 17.56 17.54 -16.47
CA GLU A 166 16.88 16.41 -17.10
C GLU A 166 16.66 15.25 -16.11
N ALA A 167 17.62 15.03 -15.19
CA ALA A 167 17.51 14.00 -14.16
C ALA A 167 16.51 14.37 -13.06
N LEU A 168 16.35 15.67 -12.77
CA LEU A 168 15.34 16.20 -11.85
C LEU A 168 13.92 16.06 -12.37
N GLU A 169 13.73 16.26 -13.68
CA GLU A 169 12.43 16.12 -14.36
C GLU A 169 12.07 14.65 -14.64
N GLN A 170 13.01 13.72 -14.50
CA GLN A 170 12.78 12.30 -14.71
C GLN A 170 11.78 11.72 -13.69
N GLU A 171 10.76 11.04 -14.19
CA GLU A 171 9.86 10.22 -13.38
C GLU A 171 10.57 8.97 -12.85
N VAL A 172 10.58 8.80 -11.53
CA VAL A 172 11.18 7.69 -10.80
C VAL A 172 10.14 6.91 -10.01
N GLU A 173 10.31 5.59 -9.90
CA GLU A 173 9.53 4.76 -8.98
C GLU A 173 10.14 4.88 -7.57
N VAL A 174 9.30 5.21 -6.61
CA VAL A 174 9.66 5.43 -5.21
C VAL A 174 8.76 4.60 -4.33
N ILE A 175 9.29 3.99 -3.29
CA ILE A 175 8.51 3.33 -2.25
C ILE A 175 8.60 4.08 -0.93
N ASN A 176 7.44 4.35 -0.33
CA ASN A 176 7.34 4.78 1.05
C ASN A 176 7.27 3.57 1.98
N LEU A 177 8.17 3.52 2.96
CA LEU A 177 8.23 2.47 3.98
C LEU A 177 8.22 3.09 5.37
N LYS A 178 7.51 2.45 6.30
CA LYS A 178 7.49 2.82 7.71
C LYS A 178 8.76 2.31 8.38
N VAL A 179 9.38 3.13 9.21
CA VAL A 179 10.62 2.80 9.92
C VAL A 179 10.53 3.17 11.39
N ASN A 180 11.42 2.61 12.21
CA ASN A 180 11.56 3.05 13.59
C ASN A 180 12.20 4.45 13.59
N PRO A 181 11.62 5.44 14.30
CA PRO A 181 12.21 6.78 14.37
C PRO A 181 13.68 6.80 14.81
N ALA A 182 14.13 5.81 15.60
CA ALA A 182 15.52 5.68 16.03
C ALA A 182 16.50 5.41 14.87
N ASP A 183 16.04 4.73 13.81
CA ASP A 183 16.89 4.33 12.68
C ASP A 183 16.98 5.41 11.60
N LEU A 184 16.10 6.42 11.64
CA LEU A 184 16.02 7.48 10.62
C LEU A 184 17.36 8.16 10.32
N PRO A 185 18.17 8.59 11.31
CA PRO A 185 19.44 9.26 11.00
C PRO A 185 20.40 8.38 10.20
N GLN A 186 20.43 7.07 10.48
CA GLN A 186 21.27 6.12 9.75
C GLN A 186 20.70 5.82 8.36
N LEU A 187 19.39 5.66 8.24
CA LEU A 187 18.77 5.36 6.94
C LEU A 187 18.89 6.53 5.97
N LEU A 188 18.75 7.77 6.45
CA LEU A 188 18.88 8.98 5.64
C LEU A 188 20.32 9.31 5.23
N SER A 189 21.33 8.59 5.74
CA SER A 189 22.70 8.71 5.25
C SER A 189 23.00 7.77 4.06
N ILE A 190 22.09 6.85 3.75
CA ILE A 190 22.23 5.92 2.62
C ILE A 190 21.76 6.63 1.34
N PRO A 191 22.62 6.77 0.32
CA PRO A 191 22.23 7.34 -0.97
C PRO A 191 21.04 6.60 -1.59
N GLY A 192 20.04 7.33 -2.07
CA GLY A 192 18.79 6.76 -2.60
C GLY A 192 17.66 6.61 -1.57
N ILE A 193 17.91 6.90 -0.28
CA ILE A 193 16.90 7.00 0.77
C ILE A 193 16.73 8.46 1.18
N TYR A 194 15.49 8.93 1.15
CA TYR A 194 15.12 10.33 1.37
C TYR A 194 14.08 10.46 2.48
N PRO A 195 13.93 11.65 3.09
CA PRO A 195 12.78 11.97 3.92
C PRO A 195 11.48 11.70 3.17
N SER A 196 10.47 11.16 3.85
CA SER A 196 9.26 10.72 3.15
C SER A 196 8.55 11.84 2.39
N TYR A 197 8.17 11.52 1.16
CA TYR A 197 7.22 12.25 0.33
C TYR A 197 5.77 11.80 0.69
N HIS A 198 4.87 12.75 0.94
CA HIS A 198 3.46 12.57 1.37
C HIS A 198 3.19 11.88 2.72
N MET A 199 4.09 11.07 3.28
CA MET A 199 3.87 10.44 4.60
C MET A 199 4.60 11.19 5.73
N ASN A 200 4.36 10.75 6.97
CA ASN A 200 4.96 11.39 8.15
C ASN A 200 6.48 11.16 8.19
N LYS A 201 7.26 12.21 7.89
CA LYS A 201 8.73 12.23 7.89
C LYS A 201 9.40 11.75 9.19
N LYS A 202 8.69 11.66 10.32
CA LYS A 202 9.22 11.14 11.60
C LYS A 202 9.15 9.61 11.73
N SER A 203 8.49 8.92 10.80
CA SER A 203 8.28 7.47 10.90
C SER A 203 8.21 6.77 9.55
N TRP A 204 8.48 7.49 8.47
CA TRP A 204 8.47 6.97 7.10
C TRP A 204 9.66 7.55 6.34
N ILE A 205 10.16 6.76 5.40
CA ILE A 205 11.17 7.15 4.41
C ILE A 205 10.59 7.00 2.99
N SER A 206 11.24 7.62 2.02
CA SER A 206 11.06 7.37 0.59
C SER A 206 12.34 6.78 0.02
N LEU A 207 12.27 5.62 -0.63
CA LEU A 207 13.41 4.96 -1.27
C LEU A 207 13.19 4.92 -2.78
N VAL A 208 14.17 5.36 -3.57
CA VAL A 208 14.12 5.32 -5.04
C VAL A 208 14.51 3.94 -5.54
N LEU A 209 13.65 3.32 -6.37
CA LEU A 209 13.82 1.96 -6.89
C LEU A 209 14.65 1.97 -8.19
N ASP A 210 15.90 2.43 -8.08
CA ASP A 210 16.86 2.57 -9.18
C ASP A 210 18.12 1.70 -9.03
N GLU A 211 18.03 0.60 -8.26
CA GLU A 211 19.11 -0.37 -8.01
C GLU A 211 20.27 0.16 -7.15
N LYS A 212 20.23 1.43 -6.69
CA LYS A 212 21.27 1.99 -5.79
C LYS A 212 21.24 1.38 -4.39
N VAL A 213 20.05 1.12 -3.86
CA VAL A 213 19.87 0.35 -2.62
C VAL A 213 19.66 -1.10 -3.01
N SER A 214 20.44 -2.02 -2.45
CA SER A 214 20.35 -3.44 -2.77
C SER A 214 19.01 -4.04 -2.34
N ASP A 215 18.64 -5.13 -3.01
CA ASP A 215 17.41 -5.86 -2.69
C ASP A 215 17.40 -6.36 -1.23
N ASP A 216 18.54 -6.78 -0.67
CA ASP A 216 18.62 -7.24 0.72
C ASP A 216 18.21 -6.13 1.72
N ILE A 217 18.70 -4.90 1.50
CA ILE A 217 18.34 -3.76 2.35
C ILE A 217 16.88 -3.38 2.12
N LEU A 218 16.45 -3.31 0.86
CA LEU A 218 15.08 -2.97 0.50
C LEU A 218 14.06 -3.96 1.12
N PHE A 219 14.30 -5.26 1.00
CA PHE A 219 13.42 -6.31 1.53
C PHE A 219 13.44 -6.30 3.05
N SER A 220 14.59 -6.10 3.69
CA SER A 220 14.67 -5.92 5.15
C SER A 220 13.87 -4.72 5.63
N LEU A 221 13.93 -3.58 4.93
CA LEU A 221 13.14 -2.38 5.24
C LEU A 221 11.64 -2.61 5.03
N LEU A 222 11.27 -3.35 3.99
CA LEU A 222 9.89 -3.74 3.70
C LEU A 222 9.34 -4.62 4.83
N ASP A 223 10.07 -5.67 5.22
CA ASP A 223 9.69 -6.58 6.30
C ASP A 223 9.52 -5.84 7.62
N ASN A 224 10.47 -4.97 7.95
CA ASN A 224 10.41 -4.11 9.13
C ASN A 224 9.21 -3.16 9.08
N SER A 225 8.94 -2.52 7.94
CA SER A 225 7.75 -1.68 7.77
C SER A 225 6.47 -2.48 7.99
N ARG A 226 6.39 -3.66 7.39
CA ARG A 226 5.26 -4.58 7.54
C ARG A 226 5.11 -5.01 8.99
N ALA A 227 6.21 -5.31 9.69
CA ALA A 227 6.28 -5.62 11.12
C ALA A 227 5.75 -4.47 11.99
N LEU A 228 6.23 -3.24 11.76
CA LEU A 228 5.86 -2.02 12.50
C LEU A 228 4.38 -1.66 12.36
N VAL A 229 3.73 -2.04 11.26
CA VAL A 229 2.28 -1.82 11.09
C VAL A 229 1.45 -3.04 11.49
N SER A 230 2.08 -4.21 11.65
CA SER A 230 1.47 -5.36 12.34
C SER A 230 1.06 -4.98 13.73
N GLY A 231 1.81 -4.03 14.33
CA GLY A 231 1.73 -3.51 15.69
C GLY A 231 0.70 -4.26 16.51
N ASN A 232 1.17 -5.31 17.22
CA ASN A 232 0.41 -6.35 17.91
C ASN A 232 -0.98 -6.51 17.31
N SER A 233 -1.24 -7.55 16.51
CA SER A 233 -2.60 -7.97 16.14
C SER A 233 -3.56 -7.44 17.18
N LEU A 234 -4.27 -6.35 16.84
CA LEU A 234 -4.87 -5.57 17.91
C LEU A 234 -6.01 -6.38 18.55
N GLY A 235 -6.42 -7.50 17.94
CA GLY A 235 -7.00 -8.66 18.62
C GLY A 235 -5.93 -9.54 19.24
N ASN A 236 -5.93 -9.71 20.56
CA ASN A 236 -5.11 -10.71 21.24
C ASN A 236 -5.28 -12.09 20.55
N PRO A 237 -4.28 -12.62 19.81
CA PRO A 237 -4.46 -13.89 19.11
C PRO A 237 -4.56 -15.08 20.08
N ALA A 238 -4.26 -14.86 21.37
CA ALA A 238 -4.34 -15.82 22.45
C ALA A 238 -5.53 -15.54 23.41
N GLY A 239 -6.49 -14.67 23.05
CA GLY A 239 -7.65 -14.40 23.91
C GLY A 239 -8.46 -13.14 23.56
N PRO A 240 -9.37 -12.72 24.43
CA PRO A 240 -10.23 -11.56 24.16
C PRO A 240 -9.48 -10.22 24.28
N ASP A 241 -9.95 -9.20 23.56
CA ASP A 241 -9.48 -7.82 23.72
C ASP A 241 -10.10 -7.13 24.92
N PHE A 242 -9.42 -6.08 25.42
CA PHE A 242 -9.89 -5.24 26.51
C PHE A 242 -10.06 -3.80 26.01
N TRP A 243 -11.30 -3.34 25.92
CA TRP A 243 -11.67 -2.05 25.35
C TRP A 243 -12.06 -1.04 26.41
N ILE A 244 -11.82 0.25 26.16
CA ILE A 244 -12.36 1.38 26.90
C ILE A 244 -13.22 2.21 25.94
N ILE A 245 -14.45 2.50 26.33
CA ILE A 245 -15.36 3.42 25.62
C ILE A 245 -15.75 4.58 26.54
N PRO A 246 -15.66 5.83 26.08
CA PRO A 246 -16.19 6.96 26.83
C PRO A 246 -17.73 7.00 26.77
N ALA A 247 -18.35 7.26 27.91
CA ALA A 247 -19.76 7.56 28.07
C ALA A 247 -19.93 8.87 28.85
N ASN A 248 -20.88 9.71 28.43
CA ASN A 248 -21.17 10.98 29.07
C ASN A 248 -22.57 10.93 29.69
N LEU A 249 -22.62 10.98 31.02
CA LEU A 249 -23.86 10.90 31.80
C LEU A 249 -24.89 11.98 31.47
N LYS A 250 -24.45 13.12 30.91
CA LYS A 250 -25.37 14.19 30.48
C LYS A 250 -26.30 13.74 29.35
N TYR A 251 -25.81 12.85 28.48
CA TYR A 251 -26.53 12.43 27.27
C TYR A 251 -27.09 11.01 27.37
N TYR A 252 -26.61 10.23 28.34
CA TYR A 252 -26.94 8.81 28.43
C TYR A 252 -26.86 8.33 29.88
N ASP A 253 -28.01 7.97 30.44
CA ASP A 253 -28.11 7.42 31.80
C ASP A 253 -27.81 5.92 31.81
N ILE A 254 -26.52 5.65 31.73
CA ILE A 254 -25.96 4.30 31.83
C ILE A 254 -26.20 3.65 33.20
N ASP A 255 -26.32 4.45 34.25
CA ASP A 255 -26.46 3.92 35.61
C ASP A 255 -27.85 3.31 35.80
N ALA A 256 -28.90 3.97 35.30
CA ALA A 256 -30.25 3.41 35.28
C ALA A 256 -30.35 2.12 34.43
N GLU A 257 -29.68 2.10 33.28
CA GLU A 257 -29.72 0.95 32.35
C GLU A 257 -29.10 -0.31 32.99
N PHE A 258 -27.89 -0.18 33.55
CA PHE A 258 -27.21 -1.30 34.21
C PHE A 258 -27.77 -1.63 35.60
N ALA A 259 -28.50 -0.71 36.24
CA ALA A 259 -29.27 -1.03 37.45
C ALA A 259 -30.51 -1.89 37.12
N ALA A 260 -31.15 -1.64 35.98
CA ALA A 260 -32.35 -2.36 35.57
C ALA A 260 -32.05 -3.72 34.94
N HIS A 261 -30.97 -3.84 34.17
CA HIS A 261 -30.64 -5.06 33.45
C HIS A 261 -29.15 -5.41 33.52
N LYS A 262 -28.86 -6.67 33.84
CA LYS A 262 -27.51 -7.22 33.75
C LYS A 262 -27.03 -7.34 32.30
N ILE A 263 -27.94 -7.54 31.34
CA ILE A 263 -27.64 -7.69 29.92
C ILE A 263 -28.31 -6.56 29.15
N ASN A 264 -27.53 -5.80 28.38
CA ASN A 264 -27.99 -4.65 27.61
C ASN A 264 -27.53 -4.72 26.15
N ILE A 265 -28.29 -4.10 25.24
CA ILE A 265 -27.96 -4.00 23.82
C ILE A 265 -27.46 -2.61 23.51
N TRP A 266 -26.23 -2.54 23.00
CA TRP A 266 -25.55 -1.28 22.73
C TRP A 266 -25.12 -1.18 21.25
N PRO A 267 -24.98 0.04 20.70
CA PRO A 267 -24.37 0.22 19.39
C PRO A 267 -22.95 -0.32 19.37
N GLN A 268 -22.66 -1.24 18.43
CA GLN A 268 -21.32 -1.75 18.23
C GLN A 268 -20.42 -0.62 17.73
N LYS A 269 -19.32 -0.40 18.44
CA LYS A 269 -18.31 0.60 18.09
C LYS A 269 -17.01 -0.10 17.74
N ALA A 270 -16.20 0.52 16.88
CA ALA A 270 -14.91 -0.03 16.46
C ALA A 270 -15.02 -1.49 15.96
N SER A 271 -13.94 -2.25 16.03
CA SER A 271 -13.87 -3.66 15.65
C SER A 271 -14.10 -4.59 16.86
N ILE A 272 -14.98 -4.22 17.80
CA ILE A 272 -15.26 -5.00 19.00
C ILE A 272 -15.97 -6.30 18.60
N GLN A 273 -15.51 -7.44 19.12
CA GLN A 273 -15.98 -8.77 18.76
C GLN A 273 -16.58 -9.51 19.96
N THR A 274 -17.33 -10.57 19.65
CA THR A 274 -17.83 -11.52 20.64
C THR A 274 -16.66 -12.11 21.44
N GLY A 275 -16.78 -12.13 22.76
CA GLY A 275 -15.75 -12.59 23.68
C GLY A 275 -14.91 -11.47 24.30
N ASP A 276 -14.86 -10.29 23.69
CA ASP A 276 -14.11 -9.14 24.21
C ASP A 276 -14.65 -8.63 25.56
N TYR A 277 -13.78 -7.95 26.30
CA TYR A 277 -14.13 -7.17 27.48
C TYR A 277 -14.28 -5.69 27.12
N LEU A 278 -15.36 -5.09 27.62
CA LEU A 278 -15.69 -3.69 27.41
C LEU A 278 -15.70 -2.95 28.75
N PHE A 279 -14.92 -1.88 28.86
CA PHE A 279 -14.91 -1.01 30.03
C PHE A 279 -15.48 0.35 29.68
N VAL A 280 -16.41 0.82 30.50
CA VAL A 280 -17.04 2.12 30.29
C VAL A 280 -16.36 3.17 31.16
N TYR A 281 -15.75 4.15 30.49
CA TYR A 281 -15.15 5.32 31.10
C TYR A 281 -16.18 6.46 31.15
N ILE A 282 -16.53 6.90 32.35
CA ILE A 282 -17.40 8.05 32.52
C ILE A 282 -16.57 9.31 32.33
N THR A 283 -16.99 10.17 31.39
CA THR A 283 -16.30 11.43 31.10
C THR A 283 -16.50 12.45 32.22
N ALA A 284 -16.06 13.70 32.03
CA ALA A 284 -16.26 14.76 33.03
C ALA A 284 -17.74 14.87 33.47
N PRO A 285 -18.02 15.12 34.76
CA PRO A 285 -17.05 15.44 35.82
C PRO A 285 -16.36 14.23 36.46
N THR A 286 -16.91 13.02 36.34
CA THR A 286 -16.44 11.81 37.04
C THR A 286 -15.03 11.38 36.66
N ARG A 287 -14.74 11.28 35.35
CA ARG A 287 -13.40 10.93 34.82
C ARG A 287 -12.82 9.62 35.41
N ALA A 288 -13.59 8.54 35.41
CA ALA A 288 -13.17 7.22 35.92
C ALA A 288 -13.76 6.06 35.12
N LEU A 289 -13.16 4.86 35.19
CA LEU A 289 -13.85 3.63 34.73
C LEU A 289 -14.93 3.25 35.74
N ARG A 290 -16.12 2.92 35.25
CA ARG A 290 -17.26 2.57 36.12
C ARG A 290 -17.81 1.17 35.89
N TYR A 291 -17.81 0.69 34.65
CA TYR A 291 -18.38 -0.62 34.33
C TYR A 291 -17.39 -1.48 33.57
N ALA A 292 -17.34 -2.76 33.92
CA ALA A 292 -16.72 -3.82 33.13
C ALA A 292 -17.82 -4.75 32.60
N CYS A 293 -17.78 -5.04 31.32
CA CYS A 293 -18.74 -5.88 30.63
C CYS A 293 -18.05 -6.94 29.78
N ARG A 294 -18.73 -8.04 29.50
CA ARG A 294 -18.37 -9.02 28.48
C ARG A 294 -19.25 -8.85 27.25
N VAL A 295 -18.66 -8.92 26.06
CA VAL A 295 -19.40 -8.91 24.80
C VAL A 295 -19.88 -10.33 24.52
N LEU A 296 -21.18 -10.57 24.66
CA LEU A 296 -21.79 -11.88 24.43
C LEU A 296 -22.00 -12.14 22.93
N GLU A 297 -22.42 -11.11 22.20
CA GLU A 297 -22.73 -11.20 20.77
C GLU A 297 -22.37 -9.87 20.10
N SER A 298 -21.87 -9.92 18.87
CA SER A 298 -21.50 -8.76 18.05
C SER A 298 -22.07 -8.88 16.65
N GLY A 299 -22.27 -7.74 15.98
CA GLY A 299 -22.77 -7.72 14.60
C GLY A 299 -24.30 -7.83 14.46
N LEU A 300 -25.06 -7.64 15.54
CA LEU A 300 -26.51 -7.77 15.54
C LEU A 300 -27.16 -6.69 14.67
N GLN A 301 -27.96 -7.10 13.69
CA GLN A 301 -28.72 -6.18 12.85
C GLN A 301 -30.10 -5.94 13.46
N GLN A 302 -30.42 -4.69 13.83
CA GLN A 302 -31.75 -4.33 14.31
C GLN A 302 -32.53 -3.51 13.27
N PRO A 303 -33.86 -3.71 13.12
CA PRO A 303 -34.68 -3.11 12.06
C PRO A 303 -34.61 -1.58 11.95
N HIS A 304 -34.24 -0.88 13.03
CA HIS A 304 -34.19 0.59 13.10
C HIS A 304 -32.84 1.16 13.52
N ALA A 305 -31.82 0.32 13.70
CA ALA A 305 -30.52 0.79 14.15
C ALA A 305 -29.64 1.22 12.97
N LYS A 306 -29.14 2.46 13.00
CA LYS A 306 -28.18 2.99 12.01
C LYS A 306 -26.82 2.28 12.04
N ARG A 307 -26.52 1.54 13.11
CA ARG A 307 -25.28 0.78 13.30
C ARG A 307 -25.62 -0.61 13.79
N LYS A 308 -24.75 -1.58 13.46
CA LYS A 308 -24.76 -2.90 14.10
C LYS A 308 -24.73 -2.74 15.61
N GLN A 309 -25.40 -3.64 16.30
CA GLN A 309 -25.50 -3.67 17.76
C GLN A 309 -24.63 -4.80 18.32
N MET A 310 -24.33 -4.72 19.60
CA MET A 310 -23.66 -5.74 20.38
C MET A 310 -24.41 -5.96 21.69
N LYS A 311 -24.36 -7.19 22.18
CA LYS A 311 -24.98 -7.59 23.44
C LYS A 311 -23.91 -7.65 24.52
N LEU A 312 -24.13 -6.90 25.60
CA LEU A 312 -23.18 -6.75 26.70
C LEU A 312 -23.76 -7.38 27.96
N GLU A 313 -22.97 -8.16 28.67
CA GLU A 313 -23.24 -8.58 30.03
C GLU A 313 -22.39 -7.76 31.00
N LEU A 314 -23.02 -7.15 31.99
CA LEU A 314 -22.33 -6.49 33.09
C LEU A 314 -21.63 -7.54 33.97
N LEU A 315 -20.32 -7.38 34.12
CA LEU A 315 -19.51 -8.20 35.01
C LEU A 315 -19.31 -7.51 36.35
N LYS A 316 -18.94 -6.22 36.33
CA LYS A 316 -18.59 -5.48 37.55
C LYS A 316 -18.87 -3.99 37.42
N LYS A 317 -19.27 -3.40 38.55
CA LYS A 317 -19.31 -1.96 38.76
C LYS A 317 -18.15 -1.58 39.68
N TYR A 318 -17.39 -0.56 39.28
CA TYR A 318 -16.30 0.02 40.06
C TYR A 318 -16.77 1.29 40.76
N ASP A 319 -16.16 1.59 41.90
CA ASP A 319 -16.22 2.92 42.48
C ASP A 319 -15.39 3.90 41.64
N ASP A 320 -15.80 5.17 41.60
CA ASP A 320 -15.11 6.19 40.80
C ASP A 320 -13.66 6.41 41.28
N SER A 321 -13.32 6.00 42.52
CA SER A 321 -11.96 6.04 43.09
C SER A 321 -11.10 4.81 42.75
N ASP A 322 -11.67 3.70 42.26
CA ASP A 322 -10.92 2.49 41.91
C ASP A 322 -9.99 2.73 40.72
N PHE A 323 -10.54 3.32 39.64
CA PHE A 323 -9.83 3.58 38.38
C PHE A 323 -10.03 5.02 37.87
N PRO A 324 -9.59 6.03 38.64
CA PRO A 324 -9.65 7.42 38.22
C PRO A 324 -8.66 7.70 37.08
N ILE A 325 -8.90 8.78 36.33
CA ILE A 325 -8.08 9.15 35.17
C ILE A 325 -6.59 9.22 35.45
N ASP A 326 -6.15 9.61 36.66
CA ASP A 326 -4.73 9.71 36.98
C ASP A 326 -4.07 8.34 37.13
N ARG A 327 -4.79 7.33 37.65
CA ARG A 327 -4.35 5.91 37.60
C ARG A 327 -4.27 5.42 36.16
N LEU A 328 -5.29 5.72 35.34
CA LEU A 328 -5.27 5.33 33.92
C LEU A 328 -4.07 5.95 33.17
N LYS A 329 -3.76 7.22 33.43
CA LYS A 329 -2.59 7.90 32.85
C LYS A 329 -1.29 7.22 33.23
N ALA A 330 -1.14 6.75 34.47
CA ALA A 330 0.04 6.02 34.92
C ALA A 330 0.27 4.74 34.10
N HIS A 331 -0.81 4.09 33.63
CA HIS A 331 -0.74 2.95 32.70
C HIS A 331 -0.69 3.35 31.21
N GLY A 332 -0.38 4.61 30.90
CA GLY A 332 -0.28 5.09 29.51
C GLY A 332 -1.63 5.32 28.81
N VAL A 333 -2.74 5.35 29.56
CA VAL A 333 -4.06 5.65 29.02
C VAL A 333 -4.38 7.13 29.21
N THR A 334 -4.28 7.89 28.12
CA THR A 334 -4.62 9.32 28.09
C THR A 334 -5.63 9.61 26.97
N ASN A 335 -6.28 10.79 27.02
CA ASN A 335 -7.15 11.30 25.95
C ASN A 335 -8.23 10.33 25.43
N ILE A 336 -9.08 9.82 26.34
CA ILE A 336 -10.18 8.88 26.02
C ILE A 336 -11.33 9.63 25.33
N ARG A 337 -11.21 9.84 24.01
CA ARG A 337 -12.22 10.56 23.17
C ARG A 337 -13.05 9.64 22.27
N GLY A 338 -12.74 8.35 22.25
CA GLY A 338 -13.45 7.32 21.50
C GLY A 338 -13.06 5.92 21.96
N PRO A 339 -13.62 4.86 21.37
CA PRO A 339 -13.25 3.48 21.66
C PRO A 339 -11.75 3.26 21.46
N ARG A 340 -11.09 2.67 22.45
CA ARG A 340 -9.65 2.37 22.42
C ARG A 340 -9.35 1.10 23.21
N ARG A 341 -8.26 0.42 22.92
CA ARG A 341 -7.84 -0.75 23.72
C ARG A 341 -7.05 -0.33 24.94
N MET A 342 -7.10 -1.15 25.98
CA MET A 342 -6.25 -1.03 27.16
C MET A 342 -4.79 -1.34 26.81
N THR A 343 -3.87 -0.77 27.58
CA THR A 343 -2.45 -1.14 27.54
C THR A 343 -2.25 -2.46 28.30
N ALA A 344 -1.20 -3.22 27.98
CA ALA A 344 -0.90 -4.48 28.68
C ALA A 344 -0.81 -4.30 30.20
N SER A 345 -0.13 -3.23 30.64
CA SER A 345 0.00 -2.88 32.05
C SER A 345 -1.35 -2.61 32.74
N LEU A 346 -2.30 -1.93 32.07
CA LEU A 346 -3.64 -1.73 32.63
C LEU A 346 -4.44 -3.04 32.67
N ILE A 347 -4.26 -3.90 31.67
CA ILE A 347 -4.92 -5.21 31.62
C ILE A 347 -4.45 -6.08 32.79
N GLU A 348 -3.16 -6.09 33.10
CA GLU A 348 -2.61 -6.82 34.24
C GLU A 348 -3.13 -6.29 35.58
N ASP A 349 -3.27 -4.96 35.71
CA ASP A 349 -3.81 -4.31 36.90
C ASP A 349 -5.31 -4.62 37.11
N ILE A 350 -6.11 -4.62 36.04
CA ILE A 350 -7.57 -4.77 36.14
C ILE A 350 -8.03 -6.23 36.15
N LYS A 351 -7.30 -7.15 35.52
CA LYS A 351 -7.68 -8.57 35.39
C LYS A 351 -8.02 -9.25 36.72
N PRO A 352 -7.24 -9.07 37.81
CA PRO A 352 -7.57 -9.66 39.11
C PRO A 352 -8.98 -9.25 39.57
N SER A 353 -9.37 -7.99 39.36
CA SER A 353 -10.68 -7.48 39.79
C SER A 353 -11.88 -8.16 39.13
N LEU A 354 -11.69 -8.79 37.96
CA LEU A 354 -12.73 -9.49 37.22
C LEU A 354 -12.93 -10.95 37.66
N LYS A 355 -11.98 -11.52 38.41
CA LYS A 355 -12.06 -12.90 38.91
C LYS A 355 -12.92 -13.02 40.17
N ASP A 356 -13.07 -11.92 40.91
CA ASP A 356 -13.86 -11.83 42.14
C ASP A 356 -15.32 -11.41 41.89
N SER A 357 -15.92 -11.81 40.74
CA SER A 357 -17.24 -11.34 40.26
C SER A 357 -18.23 -12.46 40.01
#